data_AF-A0A5C8GAB5-F1
#
_entry.id   AF-A0A5C8GAB5-F1
#
_cell.length_a   1.000
_cell.length_b   1.000
_cell.length_c   1.000
_cell.angle_alpha   90.00
_cell.angle_beta   90.00
_cell.angle_gamma   90.00
#
_symmetry.space_group_name_H-M   'P 1'
#
loop_
_entity.id
_entity.type
_entity.pdbx_description
1 polymer ?
#
loop_
_entity_poly.entity_id
_entity_poly.type
_entity_poly.pdbx_seq_one_letter_code
_entity_poly.pdbx_strand_id
1 'polypeptide(L)'
;MKKEYIIFETVEVTKSDNVSICIINDLSNELKDYIRNIFVNICQGDRINISFEYKSVLKDFIERINKNSNKLKNDEHLKGIVGELLSHALIRYELNSIKPMSVLFNLEEKSFKKGFDITFIEKNNLELWFTEIKSGGLGKGDNNSQDKNEKLLHKAKNSINNKFNDIEKSCWTNAISHASRINDSKDALNLLCNLYNEKDNIDKSKNVILSAIVYNDINDKINFDNTEKEKNKIEAKKEFNKMIVFSIQKNTYIKVIDFLKSELDKENE
;
A
#
# COMPACT_ATOMS: atom_id res chain seq x y z
N MET A 1 4.40 -11.78 -20.53
CA MET A 1 5.65 -11.25 -21.15
C MET A 1 6.18 -10.15 -20.26
N LYS A 2 7.48 -10.19 -19.90
CA LYS A 2 8.13 -9.15 -19.09
C LYS A 2 8.18 -7.83 -19.87
N LYS A 3 7.80 -6.73 -19.24
CA LYS A 3 7.83 -5.36 -19.78
C LYS A 3 8.67 -4.48 -18.87
N GLU A 4 9.44 -3.58 -19.46
CA GLU A 4 10.27 -2.60 -18.76
C GLU A 4 9.99 -1.22 -19.35
N TYR A 5 9.76 -0.23 -18.48
CA TYR A 5 9.49 1.16 -18.86
C TYR A 5 9.78 2.08 -17.68
N ILE A 6 9.77 3.39 -17.95
CA ILE A 6 9.95 4.43 -16.93
C ILE A 6 8.65 5.21 -16.81
N ILE A 7 8.24 5.49 -15.57
CA ILE A 7 7.15 6.40 -15.22
C ILE A 7 7.70 7.52 -14.35
N PHE A 8 7.06 8.68 -14.37
CA PHE A 8 7.47 9.83 -13.57
C PHE A 8 8.95 10.24 -13.72
N GLU A 9 9.55 10.02 -14.89
CA GLU A 9 10.96 10.24 -15.24
C GLU A 9 12.01 9.42 -14.44
N THR A 10 11.71 9.01 -13.20
CA THR A 10 12.69 8.45 -12.25
C THR A 10 12.25 7.13 -11.63
N VAL A 11 11.09 6.59 -11.99
CA VAL A 11 10.61 5.30 -11.51
C VAL A 11 10.74 4.26 -12.61
N GLU A 12 11.72 3.37 -12.47
CA GLU A 12 11.86 2.21 -13.34
C GLU A 12 10.82 1.15 -12.95
N VAL A 13 10.04 0.69 -13.92
CA VAL A 13 9.02 -0.34 -13.72
C VAL A 13 9.42 -1.57 -14.51
N THR A 14 9.46 -2.72 -13.82
CA THR A 14 9.56 -4.04 -14.44
C THR A 14 8.32 -4.84 -14.08
N LYS A 15 7.58 -5.34 -15.09
CA LYS A 15 6.25 -5.91 -14.88
C LYS A 15 5.97 -7.15 -15.75
N SER A 16 5.29 -8.14 -15.17
CA SER A 16 4.51 -9.18 -15.87
C SER A 16 3.05 -9.10 -15.41
N ASP A 17 2.21 -10.05 -15.81
CA ASP A 17 0.75 -9.94 -15.59
C ASP A 17 0.37 -9.76 -14.11
N ASN A 18 1.10 -10.41 -13.19
CA ASN A 18 0.79 -10.43 -11.75
C ASN A 18 2.00 -10.08 -10.86
N VAL A 19 3.09 -9.58 -11.44
CA VAL A 19 4.27 -9.13 -10.69
C VAL A 19 4.70 -7.77 -11.21
N SER A 20 4.82 -6.81 -10.32
CA SER A 20 5.37 -5.48 -10.61
C SER A 20 6.49 -5.15 -9.63
N ILE A 21 7.59 -4.62 -10.14
CA ILE A 21 8.68 -4.03 -9.36
C ILE A 21 8.84 -2.58 -9.80
N CYS A 22 8.76 -1.64 -8.86
CA CYS A 22 9.03 -0.23 -9.09
C CYS A 22 10.30 0.18 -8.34
N ILE A 23 11.31 0.69 -9.03
CA ILE A 23 12.54 1.22 -8.43
C ILE A 23 12.50 2.75 -8.54
N ILE A 24 12.34 3.42 -7.40
CA ILE A 24 12.26 4.88 -7.32
C ILE A 24 13.67 5.45 -7.14
N ASN A 25 14.33 5.81 -8.25
CA ASN A 25 15.68 6.35 -8.26
C ASN A 25 15.75 7.71 -7.53
N ASP A 26 14.81 8.61 -7.86
CA ASP A 26 14.64 9.88 -7.15
C ASP A 26 13.17 10.31 -7.09
N LEU A 27 12.88 11.27 -6.22
CA LEU A 27 11.55 11.88 -6.13
C LEU A 27 11.47 13.06 -7.12
N SER A 28 11.21 12.75 -8.40
CA SER A 28 11.06 13.74 -9.48
C SER A 28 9.92 14.72 -9.21
N ASN A 29 9.88 15.83 -9.96
CA ASN A 29 8.77 16.76 -9.88
C ASN A 29 7.46 16.10 -10.32
N GLU A 30 7.48 15.27 -11.37
CA GLU A 30 6.30 14.54 -11.85
C GLU A 30 5.75 13.59 -10.77
N LEU A 31 6.62 12.86 -10.06
CA LEU A 31 6.17 11.99 -8.96
C LEU A 31 5.66 12.81 -7.77
N LYS A 32 6.28 13.95 -7.44
CA LYS A 32 5.78 14.86 -6.39
C LYS A 32 4.40 15.40 -6.74
N ASP A 33 4.21 15.86 -7.98
CA ASP A 33 2.94 16.39 -8.47
C ASP A 33 1.85 15.32 -8.46
N TYR A 34 2.18 14.10 -8.90
CA TYR A 34 1.26 12.98 -8.81
C TYR A 34 0.88 12.68 -7.35
N ILE A 35 1.85 12.59 -6.44
CA ILE A 35 1.58 12.40 -5.00
C ILE A 35 0.69 13.53 -4.46
N ARG A 36 0.98 14.81 -4.76
CA ARG A 36 0.14 15.95 -4.34
C ARG A 36 -1.31 15.78 -4.79
N ASN A 37 -1.51 15.47 -6.06
CA ASN A 37 -2.84 15.38 -6.68
C ASN A 37 -3.71 14.27 -6.05
N ILE A 38 -3.11 13.18 -5.60
CA ILE A 38 -3.84 12.06 -5.00
C ILE A 38 -3.79 12.05 -3.46
N PHE A 39 -2.99 12.91 -2.83
CA PHE A 39 -2.67 12.84 -1.40
C PHE A 39 -3.92 12.91 -0.51
N VAL A 40 -4.80 13.86 -0.80
CA VAL A 40 -6.07 14.04 -0.06
C VAL A 40 -6.93 12.78 -0.20
N ASN A 41 -7.04 12.25 -1.42
CA ASN A 41 -7.81 11.04 -1.70
C ASN A 41 -7.24 9.80 -0.99
N ILE A 42 -5.91 9.69 -0.88
CA ILE A 42 -5.26 8.62 -0.12
C ILE A 42 -5.58 8.74 1.37
N CYS A 43 -5.45 9.94 1.94
CA CYS A 43 -5.56 10.13 3.38
C CYS A 43 -7.01 10.10 3.88
N GLN A 44 -7.92 10.79 3.18
CA GLN A 44 -9.30 11.02 3.63
C GLN A 44 -10.36 10.34 2.77
N GLY A 45 -10.00 9.92 1.55
CA GLY A 45 -10.94 9.40 0.55
C GLY A 45 -11.65 10.51 -0.21
N ASP A 46 -12.36 10.13 -1.26
CA ASP A 46 -13.36 10.98 -1.88
C ASP A 46 -14.68 10.78 -1.12
N ARG A 47 -14.91 11.63 -0.12
CA ARG A 47 -16.08 11.51 0.76
C ARG A 47 -17.26 12.25 0.16
N ILE A 48 -18.44 11.68 0.31
CA ILE A 48 -19.70 12.27 -0.16
C ILE A 48 -19.83 13.70 0.41
N ASN A 49 -19.84 14.70 -0.47
CA ASN A 49 -20.08 16.12 -0.17
C ASN A 49 -19.06 16.78 0.78
N ILE A 50 -17.84 16.27 0.91
CA ILE A 50 -16.78 16.90 1.72
C ILE A 50 -15.51 17.04 0.90
N SER A 51 -15.09 18.29 0.66
CA SER A 51 -13.78 18.60 0.10
C SER A 51 -12.81 18.96 1.22
N PHE A 52 -11.60 18.40 1.17
CA PHE A 52 -10.53 18.75 2.08
C PHE A 52 -9.38 19.43 1.33
N GLU A 53 -8.87 20.51 1.90
CA GLU A 53 -7.71 21.19 1.34
C GLU A 53 -6.43 20.39 1.59
N TYR A 54 -5.56 20.35 0.58
CA TYR A 54 -4.28 19.63 0.62
C TYR A 54 -3.45 19.98 1.87
N LYS A 55 -3.27 21.28 2.16
CA LYS A 55 -2.47 21.76 3.31
C LYS A 55 -3.04 21.29 4.65
N SER A 56 -4.36 21.35 4.81
CA SER A 56 -5.04 20.92 6.03
C SER A 56 -4.83 19.42 6.29
N VAL A 57 -4.96 18.60 5.25
CA VAL A 57 -4.71 17.15 5.34
C VAL A 57 -3.22 16.84 5.58
N LEU A 58 -2.33 17.59 4.93
CA LEU A 58 -0.88 17.46 5.10
C LEU A 58 -0.45 17.82 6.52
N LYS A 59 -1.01 18.87 7.11
CA LYS A 59 -0.75 19.23 8.52
C LYS A 59 -1.18 18.11 9.47
N ASP A 60 -2.39 17.56 9.28
CA ASP A 60 -2.85 16.41 10.09
C ASP A 60 -1.96 15.16 9.88
N PHE A 61 -1.50 14.91 8.65
CA PHE A 61 -0.53 13.84 8.36
C PHE A 61 0.76 14.02 9.16
N ILE A 62 1.37 15.22 9.09
CA ILE A 62 2.61 15.52 9.82
C ILE A 62 2.40 15.43 11.34
N GLU A 63 1.26 15.89 11.86
CA GLU A 63 0.93 15.73 13.27
C GLU A 63 0.80 14.25 13.67
N ARG A 64 0.18 13.40 12.84
CA ARG A 64 0.04 11.96 13.10
C ARG A 64 1.39 11.24 13.14
N ILE A 65 2.30 11.53 12.21
CA ILE A 65 3.62 10.88 12.19
C ILE A 65 4.52 11.34 13.34
N ASN A 66 4.33 12.55 13.85
CA ASN A 66 5.14 13.11 14.95
C ASN A 66 4.69 12.65 16.35
N LYS A 67 3.62 11.84 16.47
CA LYS A 67 3.08 11.41 17.78
C LYS A 67 3.99 10.44 18.56
N ASN A 68 4.97 9.81 17.92
CA ASN A 68 5.81 8.80 18.56
C ASN A 68 7.16 9.38 19.03
N SER A 69 7.35 9.46 20.35
CA SER A 69 8.57 10.01 20.98
C SER A 69 9.76 9.05 21.00
N ASN A 70 9.55 7.73 20.82
CA ASN A 70 10.65 6.76 20.78
C ASN A 70 11.28 6.68 19.38
N LYS A 71 12.55 7.06 19.25
CA LYS A 71 13.26 7.18 17.96
C LYS A 71 13.28 5.90 17.11
N LEU A 72 13.51 4.72 17.70
CA LEU A 72 13.55 3.45 16.95
C LEU A 72 12.16 3.00 16.50
N LYS A 73 11.16 3.10 17.40
CA LYS A 73 9.77 2.85 17.02
C LYS A 73 9.29 3.86 15.98
N ASN A 74 9.80 5.09 16.03
CA ASN A 74 9.49 6.13 15.06
C ASN A 74 10.07 5.81 13.67
N ASP A 75 11.29 5.28 13.57
CA ASP A 75 11.90 4.91 12.27
C ASP A 75 11.10 3.82 11.54
N GLU A 76 10.79 2.71 12.21
CA GLU A 76 9.97 1.63 11.62
C GLU A 76 8.53 2.09 11.33
N HIS A 77 7.97 2.94 12.18
CA HIS A 77 6.66 3.55 11.95
C HIS A 77 6.64 4.44 10.70
N LEU A 78 7.63 5.32 10.55
CA LEU A 78 7.75 6.21 9.39
C LEU A 78 7.97 5.42 8.09
N LYS A 79 8.83 4.39 8.13
CA LYS A 79 9.00 3.45 7.01
C LYS A 79 7.68 2.83 6.58
N GLY A 80 6.87 2.39 7.57
CA GLY A 80 5.55 1.82 7.36
C GLY A 80 4.61 2.79 6.65
N ILE A 81 4.45 3.99 7.20
CA ILE A 81 3.53 5.01 6.65
C ILE A 81 3.96 5.46 5.25
N VAL A 82 5.26 5.70 5.04
CA VAL A 82 5.77 6.05 3.71
C VAL A 82 5.59 4.88 2.74
N GLY A 83 5.77 3.65 3.21
CA GLY A 83 5.54 2.44 2.42
C GLY A 83 4.09 2.38 1.96
N GLU A 84 3.14 2.60 2.87
CA GLU A 84 1.71 2.61 2.56
C GLU A 84 1.31 3.74 1.60
N LEU A 85 1.85 4.95 1.80
CA LEU A 85 1.64 6.09 0.89
C LEU A 85 2.15 5.78 -0.53
N LEU A 86 3.36 5.24 -0.66
CA LEU A 86 3.96 4.89 -1.95
C LEU A 86 3.21 3.74 -2.62
N SER A 87 2.80 2.72 -1.86
CA SER A 87 1.95 1.63 -2.37
C SER A 87 0.62 2.18 -2.88
N HIS A 88 -0.06 3.04 -2.13
CA HIS A 88 -1.27 3.69 -2.61
C HIS A 88 -1.05 4.43 -3.94
N ALA A 89 0.04 5.19 -4.07
CA ALA A 89 0.34 5.95 -5.27
C ALA A 89 0.62 5.05 -6.48
N LEU A 90 1.60 4.15 -6.35
CA LEU A 90 2.11 3.36 -7.47
C LEU A 90 1.19 2.20 -7.85
N ILE A 91 0.54 1.54 -6.89
CA ILE A 91 -0.41 0.47 -7.20
C ILE A 91 -1.58 1.03 -8.02
N ARG A 92 -2.13 2.18 -7.63
CA ARG A 92 -3.22 2.84 -8.39
C ARG A 92 -2.80 3.26 -9.80
N TYR A 93 -1.58 3.74 -9.94
CA TYR A 93 -1.05 4.18 -11.23
C TYR A 93 -0.90 2.97 -12.18
N GLU A 94 -0.26 1.91 -11.66
CA GLU A 94 0.08 0.71 -12.43
C GLU A 94 -1.08 -0.23 -12.69
N LEU A 95 -2.07 -0.23 -11.80
CA LEU A 95 -3.29 -1.05 -11.90
C LEU A 95 -4.50 -0.14 -12.13
N ASN A 96 -4.56 0.55 -13.26
CA ASN A 96 -5.60 1.53 -13.58
C ASN A 96 -7.07 1.01 -13.52
N SER A 97 -7.27 -0.31 -13.51
CA SER A 97 -8.56 -0.98 -13.39
C SER A 97 -9.10 -1.05 -11.95
N ILE A 98 -8.29 -0.73 -10.93
CA ILE A 98 -8.71 -0.82 -9.53
C ILE A 98 -9.00 0.55 -8.91
N LYS A 99 -9.96 0.60 -7.99
CA LYS A 99 -10.35 1.80 -7.24
C LYS A 99 -10.29 1.49 -5.74
N PRO A 100 -9.66 2.34 -4.89
CA PRO A 100 -9.68 2.08 -3.45
C PRO A 100 -11.01 2.28 -2.80
N MET A 101 -11.25 1.37 -1.86
CA MET A 101 -12.39 1.31 -0.95
C MET A 101 -11.92 1.47 0.50
N SER A 102 -10.68 1.91 0.70
CA SER A 102 -10.17 2.36 2.00
C SER A 102 -9.15 3.48 1.85
N VAL A 103 -8.84 4.12 2.97
CA VAL A 103 -7.98 5.31 3.06
C VAL A 103 -6.94 5.10 4.15
N LEU A 104 -5.87 5.88 4.13
CA LEU A 104 -4.71 5.75 5.03
C LEU A 104 -5.02 6.17 6.47
N PHE A 105 -5.80 7.25 6.67
CA PHE A 105 -6.14 7.69 8.02
C PHE A 105 -7.19 6.78 8.65
N ASN A 106 -7.07 6.58 9.96
CA ASN A 106 -8.24 6.21 10.74
C ASN A 106 -9.20 7.41 10.74
N LEU A 107 -10.47 7.16 10.39
CA LEU A 107 -11.49 8.21 10.27
C LEU A 107 -12.20 8.53 11.59
N GLU A 108 -11.99 7.70 12.62
CA GLU A 108 -12.60 7.84 13.96
C GLU A 108 -11.56 8.30 15.00
N GLU A 109 -10.31 7.89 14.83
CA GLU A 109 -9.21 8.27 15.71
C GLU A 109 -8.17 9.11 14.98
N LYS A 110 -7.44 9.96 15.73
CA LYS A 110 -6.26 10.66 15.21
C LYS A 110 -5.04 9.71 15.14
N SER A 111 -5.20 8.56 14.50
CA SER A 111 -4.21 7.49 14.29
C SER A 111 -4.21 7.02 12.82
N PHE A 112 -3.28 6.16 12.43
CA PHE A 112 -3.34 5.46 11.13
C PHE A 112 -4.30 4.27 11.22
N LYS A 113 -4.87 3.85 10.08
CA LYS A 113 -5.87 2.78 10.05
C LYS A 113 -5.31 1.47 10.60
N LYS A 114 -6.17 0.67 11.23
CA LYS A 114 -5.92 -0.72 11.62
C LYS A 114 -6.85 -1.62 10.81
N GLY A 115 -6.35 -2.71 10.24
CA GLY A 115 -7.12 -3.61 9.36
C GLY A 115 -6.30 -4.00 8.15
N PHE A 116 -6.94 -4.38 7.04
CA PHE A 116 -6.27 -4.50 5.74
C PHE A 116 -5.66 -3.16 5.35
N ASP A 117 -4.45 -3.10 4.82
CA ASP A 117 -3.79 -1.81 4.57
C ASP A 117 -4.51 -1.05 3.44
N ILE A 118 -4.82 -1.73 2.33
CA ILE A 118 -5.67 -1.16 1.26
C ILE A 118 -6.69 -2.19 0.78
N THR A 119 -7.96 -1.82 0.73
CA THR A 119 -9.00 -2.56 0.00
C THR A 119 -9.26 -1.87 -1.33
N PHE A 120 -9.31 -2.63 -2.42
CA PHE A 120 -9.67 -2.15 -3.74
C PHE A 120 -10.88 -2.91 -4.28
N ILE A 121 -11.57 -2.30 -5.24
CA ILE A 121 -12.50 -2.98 -6.16
C ILE A 121 -11.98 -2.84 -7.59
N GLU A 122 -11.98 -3.94 -8.34
CA GLU A 122 -11.75 -3.92 -9.79
C GLU A 122 -13.02 -3.47 -10.51
N LYS A 123 -12.92 -2.40 -11.32
CA LYS A 123 -14.06 -1.73 -11.96
C LYS A 123 -14.83 -2.62 -12.93
N ASN A 124 -14.15 -3.56 -13.60
CA ASN A 124 -14.74 -4.31 -14.72
C ASN A 124 -15.49 -5.56 -14.25
N ASN A 125 -14.95 -6.30 -13.28
CA ASN A 125 -15.49 -7.59 -12.85
C ASN A 125 -16.08 -7.56 -11.43
N LEU A 126 -16.06 -6.38 -10.78
CA LEU A 126 -16.53 -6.18 -9.40
C LEU A 126 -15.86 -7.16 -8.42
N GLU A 127 -14.55 -7.33 -8.55
CA GLU A 127 -13.77 -8.17 -7.64
C GLU A 127 -13.10 -7.33 -6.54
N LEU A 128 -13.17 -7.81 -5.29
CA LEU A 128 -12.44 -7.21 -4.17
C LEU A 128 -10.99 -7.69 -4.13
N TRP A 129 -10.08 -6.75 -3.89
CA TRP A 129 -8.67 -7.02 -3.69
C TRP A 129 -8.21 -6.47 -2.35
N PHE A 130 -7.58 -7.31 -1.54
CA PHE A 130 -7.06 -6.96 -0.23
C PHE A 130 -5.55 -6.85 -0.28
N THR A 131 -5.02 -5.70 0.13
CA THR A 131 -3.60 -5.40 0.04
C THR A 131 -2.98 -5.43 1.43
N GLU A 132 -1.87 -6.14 1.55
CA GLU A 132 -1.01 -6.10 2.73
C GLU A 132 0.35 -5.58 2.35
N ILE A 133 0.82 -4.61 3.11
CA ILE A 133 2.01 -3.82 2.88
C ILE A 133 2.99 -4.09 4.00
N LYS A 134 4.23 -4.42 3.63
CA LYS A 134 5.34 -4.53 4.56
C LYS A 134 6.53 -3.77 4.02
N SER A 135 7.12 -2.94 4.88
CA SER A 135 8.26 -2.11 4.52
C SER A 135 9.43 -2.33 5.46
N GLY A 136 10.65 -2.11 5.00
CA GLY A 136 11.82 -2.06 5.87
C GLY A 136 13.14 -1.99 5.09
N GLY A 137 14.20 -1.57 5.78
CA GLY A 137 15.56 -1.67 5.25
C GLY A 137 16.20 -3.04 5.53
N LEU A 138 17.41 -3.27 5.02
CA LEU A 138 18.17 -4.48 5.34
C LEU A 138 18.32 -4.63 6.85
N GLY A 139 18.08 -5.83 7.35
CA GLY A 139 18.23 -6.20 8.75
C GLY A 139 19.15 -7.40 8.91
N LYS A 140 19.16 -7.97 10.12
CA LYS A 140 19.99 -9.12 10.44
C LYS A 140 19.62 -10.33 9.55
N GLY A 141 20.61 -10.82 8.80
CA GLY A 141 20.47 -11.99 7.92
C GLY A 141 19.87 -11.68 6.54
N ASP A 142 19.75 -10.41 6.16
CA ASP A 142 19.53 -10.00 4.77
C ASP A 142 20.89 -9.76 4.12
N ASN A 143 21.20 -10.38 2.97
CA ASN A 143 22.45 -10.12 2.25
C ASN A 143 22.29 -9.03 1.19
N ASN A 144 21.07 -8.86 0.65
CA ASN A 144 20.75 -7.94 -0.43
C ASN A 144 19.26 -7.54 -0.41
N SER A 145 18.86 -6.64 -1.30
CA SER A 145 17.47 -6.18 -1.45
C SER A 145 16.49 -7.29 -1.82
N GLN A 146 16.92 -8.30 -2.58
CA GLN A 146 16.09 -9.44 -2.93
C GLN A 146 15.72 -10.28 -1.69
N ASP A 147 16.69 -10.62 -0.83
CA ASP A 147 16.46 -11.35 0.42
C ASP A 147 15.44 -10.61 1.30
N LYS A 148 15.59 -9.28 1.38
CA LYS A 148 14.66 -8.43 2.13
C LYS A 148 13.26 -8.44 1.52
N ASN A 149 13.16 -8.31 0.19
CA ASN A 149 11.91 -8.33 -0.54
C ASN A 149 11.14 -9.62 -0.26
N GLU A 150 11.78 -10.78 -0.39
CA GLU A 150 11.17 -12.10 -0.13
C GLU A 150 10.65 -12.20 1.32
N LYS A 151 11.45 -11.77 2.30
CA LYS A 151 11.01 -11.75 3.71
C LYS A 151 9.82 -10.83 3.95
N LEU A 152 9.77 -9.66 3.31
CA LEU A 152 8.63 -8.74 3.42
C LEU A 152 7.38 -9.33 2.77
N LEU A 153 7.50 -9.96 1.59
CA LEU A 153 6.38 -10.64 0.92
C LEU A 153 5.82 -11.78 1.78
N HIS A 154 6.67 -12.60 2.39
CA HIS A 154 6.20 -13.64 3.33
C HIS A 154 5.51 -13.06 4.56
N LYS A 155 6.03 -11.97 5.12
CA LYS A 155 5.38 -11.27 6.24
C LYS A 155 4.02 -10.72 5.82
N ALA A 156 3.90 -10.16 4.61
CA ALA A 156 2.63 -9.68 4.08
C ALA A 156 1.64 -10.85 3.92
N LYS A 157 2.09 -11.94 3.29
CA LYS A 157 1.31 -13.18 3.10
C LYS A 157 0.76 -13.74 4.41
N ASN A 158 1.62 -13.88 5.42
CA ASN A 158 1.21 -14.42 6.72
C ASN A 158 0.28 -13.45 7.46
N SER A 159 0.55 -12.14 7.40
CA SER A 159 -0.29 -11.11 8.04
C SER A 159 -1.70 -11.10 7.45
N ILE A 160 -1.83 -11.12 6.12
CA ILE A 160 -3.15 -11.09 5.48
C ILE A 160 -3.94 -12.38 5.72
N ASN A 161 -3.29 -13.54 5.74
CA ASN A 161 -3.93 -14.81 6.14
C ASN A 161 -4.45 -14.75 7.58
N ASN A 162 -3.68 -14.19 8.50
CA ASN A 162 -4.14 -14.02 9.87
C ASN A 162 -5.34 -13.06 9.95
N LYS A 163 -5.35 -11.96 9.17
CA LYS A 163 -6.48 -11.01 9.12
C LYS A 163 -7.75 -11.65 8.53
N PHE A 164 -7.61 -12.53 7.54
CA PHE A 164 -8.75 -13.26 6.98
C PHE A 164 -9.37 -14.26 7.95
N ASN A 165 -8.54 -14.84 8.83
CA ASN A 165 -8.95 -15.82 9.83
C ASN A 165 -9.18 -15.19 11.23
N ASP A 166 -9.26 -13.86 11.31
CA ASP A 166 -9.57 -13.15 12.55
C ASP A 166 -11.01 -13.45 13.01
N ILE A 167 -11.14 -14.15 14.14
CA ILE A 167 -12.41 -14.57 14.73
C ILE A 167 -13.26 -13.33 15.12
N GLU A 168 -12.63 -12.26 15.58
CA GLU A 168 -13.32 -11.03 15.98
C GLU A 168 -13.82 -10.23 14.77
N LYS A 169 -13.36 -10.59 13.56
CA LYS A 169 -13.65 -9.93 12.28
C LYS A 169 -13.41 -8.41 12.30
N SER A 170 -12.50 -7.94 13.16
CA SER A 170 -12.21 -6.53 13.36
C SER A 170 -11.74 -5.84 12.06
N CYS A 171 -10.90 -6.54 11.29
CA CYS A 171 -10.38 -6.09 10.00
C CYS A 171 -11.51 -5.93 8.96
N TRP A 172 -12.52 -6.79 9.00
CA TRP A 172 -13.66 -6.74 8.09
C TRP A 172 -14.59 -5.58 8.43
N THR A 173 -14.91 -5.40 9.71
CA THR A 173 -15.70 -4.26 10.18
C THR A 173 -15.04 -2.93 9.82
N ASN A 174 -13.70 -2.84 9.94
CA ASN A 174 -12.96 -1.66 9.49
C ASN A 174 -13.09 -1.44 7.98
N ALA A 175 -12.92 -2.49 7.16
CA ALA A 175 -13.07 -2.38 5.71
C ALA A 175 -14.47 -1.90 5.30
N ILE A 176 -15.53 -2.44 5.92
CA ILE A 176 -16.94 -2.02 5.69
C ILE A 176 -17.13 -0.55 6.07
N SER A 177 -16.61 -0.13 7.24
CA SER A 177 -16.71 1.25 7.73
C SER A 177 -15.99 2.24 6.81
N HIS A 178 -14.86 1.84 6.22
CA HIS A 178 -14.16 2.67 5.24
C HIS A 178 -14.91 2.75 3.91
N ALA A 179 -15.37 1.61 3.38
CA ALA A 179 -16.11 1.58 2.12
C ALA A 179 -17.38 2.42 2.19
N SER A 180 -18.13 2.37 3.30
CA SER A 180 -19.39 3.13 3.47
C SER A 180 -19.22 4.65 3.44
N ARG A 181 -17.99 5.16 3.60
CA ARG A 181 -17.65 6.59 3.62
C ARG A 181 -17.05 7.10 2.30
N ILE A 182 -16.79 6.20 1.35
CA ILE A 182 -16.22 6.52 0.03
C ILE A 182 -17.34 6.65 -0.99
N ASN A 183 -17.23 7.63 -1.89
CA ASN A 183 -18.19 7.81 -2.96
C ASN A 183 -18.12 6.68 -4.02
N ASP A 184 -19.27 6.32 -4.59
CA ASP A 184 -19.47 5.18 -5.50
C ASP A 184 -18.81 3.87 -5.02
N SER A 185 -19.11 3.47 -3.78
CA SER A 185 -18.60 2.25 -3.15
C SER A 185 -19.66 1.17 -2.96
N LYS A 186 -20.89 1.37 -3.45
CA LYS A 186 -22.04 0.50 -3.18
C LYS A 186 -21.76 -0.98 -3.48
N ASP A 187 -21.15 -1.28 -4.61
CA ASP A 187 -20.83 -2.66 -4.99
C ASP A 187 -19.77 -3.26 -4.07
N ALA A 188 -18.71 -2.50 -3.77
CA ALA A 188 -17.69 -2.93 -2.82
C ALA A 188 -18.26 -3.17 -1.42
N LEU A 189 -19.16 -2.30 -0.96
CA LEU A 189 -19.84 -2.43 0.33
C LEU A 189 -20.69 -3.69 0.38
N ASN A 190 -21.46 -3.97 -0.67
CA ASN A 190 -22.26 -5.20 -0.76
C ASN A 190 -21.38 -6.45 -0.72
N LEU A 191 -20.28 -6.47 -1.48
CA LEU A 191 -19.34 -7.58 -1.50
C LEU A 191 -18.66 -7.78 -0.14
N LEU A 192 -18.24 -6.70 0.52
CA LEU A 192 -17.64 -6.75 1.86
C LEU A 192 -18.64 -7.27 2.91
N CYS A 193 -19.89 -6.83 2.85
CA CYS A 193 -20.96 -7.32 3.74
C CYS A 193 -21.25 -8.80 3.49
N ASN A 194 -21.25 -9.25 2.24
CA ASN A 194 -21.42 -10.67 1.91
C ASN A 194 -20.27 -11.51 2.51
N LEU A 195 -19.01 -11.10 2.26
CA LEU A 195 -17.83 -11.76 2.82
C LEU A 195 -17.82 -11.78 4.36
N TYR A 196 -18.33 -10.71 4.99
CA TYR A 196 -18.45 -10.64 6.45
C TYR A 196 -19.47 -11.63 7.00
N ASN A 197 -20.60 -11.80 6.31
CA ASN A 197 -21.72 -12.64 6.75
C ASN A 197 -21.55 -14.13 6.44
N GLU A 198 -20.60 -14.50 5.58
CA GLU A 198 -20.30 -15.90 5.28
C GLU A 198 -19.87 -16.66 6.55
N LYS A 199 -20.51 -17.82 6.76
CA LYS A 199 -20.36 -18.66 7.96
C LYS A 199 -19.19 -19.64 7.90
N ASP A 200 -18.65 -19.89 6.71
CA ASP A 200 -17.60 -20.88 6.47
C ASP A 200 -16.26 -20.23 6.10
N ASN A 201 -15.17 -20.88 6.51
CA ASN A 201 -13.78 -20.48 6.24
C ASN A 201 -13.49 -20.43 4.74
N ILE A 202 -13.67 -19.26 4.12
CA ILE A 202 -13.37 -19.09 2.71
C ILE A 202 -11.91 -18.72 2.54
N ASP A 203 -11.06 -19.73 2.60
CA ASP A 203 -9.62 -19.60 2.34
C ASP A 203 -9.31 -19.51 0.83
N LYS A 204 -10.33 -19.40 -0.05
CA LYS A 204 -10.18 -19.54 -1.51
C LYS A 204 -10.91 -18.52 -2.39
N SER A 205 -11.62 -17.52 -1.85
CA SER A 205 -12.32 -16.50 -2.68
C SER A 205 -11.66 -15.11 -2.69
N LYS A 206 -10.57 -14.94 -1.94
CA LYS A 206 -10.02 -13.61 -1.67
C LYS A 206 -8.85 -13.33 -2.60
N ASN A 207 -8.96 -12.27 -3.38
CA ASN A 207 -7.84 -11.78 -4.18
C ASN A 207 -6.94 -10.91 -3.32
N VAL A 208 -5.63 -11.06 -3.48
CA VAL A 208 -4.66 -10.32 -2.67
C VAL A 208 -3.63 -9.60 -3.51
N ILE A 209 -3.18 -8.46 -2.97
CA ILE A 209 -1.97 -7.78 -3.43
C ILE A 209 -0.96 -7.83 -2.28
N LEU A 210 0.12 -8.58 -2.47
CA LEU A 210 1.22 -8.62 -1.51
C LEU A 210 2.23 -7.56 -1.90
N SER A 211 2.41 -6.55 -1.06
CA SER A 211 3.29 -5.43 -1.34
C SER A 211 4.47 -5.36 -0.38
N ALA A 212 5.67 -5.24 -0.95
CA ALA A 212 6.92 -5.15 -0.23
C ALA A 212 7.68 -3.87 -0.60
N ILE A 213 8.08 -3.09 0.40
CA ILE A 213 8.84 -1.85 0.21
C ILE A 213 10.21 -2.00 0.85
N VAL A 214 11.23 -2.09 0.00
CA VAL A 214 12.62 -2.24 0.43
C VAL A 214 13.29 -0.87 0.44
N TYR A 215 13.76 -0.48 1.63
CA TYR A 215 14.59 0.72 1.79
C TYR A 215 16.07 0.36 1.79
N ASN A 216 16.70 0.38 0.62
CA ASN A 216 18.11 0.03 0.42
C ASN A 216 18.66 0.68 -0.86
N ASP A 217 19.98 0.66 -1.04
CA ASP A 217 20.66 1.16 -2.23
C ASP A 217 20.02 0.62 -3.53
N ILE A 218 19.58 1.51 -4.42
CA ILE A 218 18.99 1.22 -5.73
C ILE A 218 19.96 0.49 -6.68
N ASN A 219 21.26 0.47 -6.41
CA ASN A 219 22.22 -0.32 -7.17
C ASN A 219 22.15 -1.81 -6.78
N ASP A 220 21.73 -2.12 -5.56
CA ASP A 220 21.40 -3.48 -5.13
C ASP A 220 19.92 -3.77 -5.47
N LYS A 221 19.63 -3.99 -6.75
CA LYS A 221 18.24 -4.09 -7.26
C LYS A 221 17.55 -5.36 -6.81
N ILE A 222 16.26 -5.25 -6.45
CA ILE A 222 15.36 -6.41 -6.34
C ILE A 222 15.34 -7.14 -7.69
N ASN A 223 15.49 -8.46 -7.66
CA ASN A 223 15.55 -9.29 -8.86
C ASN A 223 14.14 -9.73 -9.28
N PHE A 224 13.77 -9.39 -10.52
CA PHE A 224 12.45 -9.70 -11.07
C PHE A 224 12.16 -11.20 -11.14
N ASP A 225 13.08 -11.98 -11.71
CA ASP A 225 12.87 -13.41 -11.94
C ASP A 225 12.77 -14.18 -10.60
N ASN A 226 13.55 -13.76 -9.59
CA ASN A 226 13.45 -14.34 -8.25
C ASN A 226 12.15 -13.95 -7.55
N THR A 227 11.68 -12.72 -7.74
CA THR A 227 10.37 -12.28 -7.23
C THR A 227 9.22 -13.04 -7.90
N GLU A 228 9.30 -13.31 -9.21
CA GLU A 228 8.32 -14.14 -9.93
C GLU A 228 8.36 -15.60 -9.47
N LYS A 229 9.56 -16.16 -9.24
CA LYS A 229 9.70 -17.49 -8.62
C LYS A 229 9.06 -17.53 -7.24
N GLU A 230 9.26 -16.50 -6.41
CA GLU A 230 8.70 -16.44 -5.08
C GLU A 230 7.16 -16.34 -5.11
N LYS A 231 6.63 -15.49 -5.99
CA LYS A 231 5.20 -15.43 -6.28
C LYS A 231 4.64 -16.81 -6.63
N ASN A 232 5.29 -17.56 -7.52
CA ASN A 232 4.84 -18.89 -7.94
C ASN A 232 4.88 -19.91 -6.77
N LYS A 233 5.89 -19.84 -5.89
CA LYS A 233 5.93 -20.68 -4.68
C LYS A 233 4.78 -20.39 -3.73
N ILE A 234 4.44 -19.12 -3.54
CA ILE A 234 3.31 -18.72 -2.69
C ILE A 234 2.00 -19.19 -3.31
N GLU A 235 1.79 -18.98 -4.62
CA GLU A 235 0.59 -19.43 -5.33
C GLU A 235 0.40 -20.95 -5.30
N ALA A 236 1.48 -21.73 -5.36
CA ALA A 236 1.41 -23.19 -5.30
C ALA A 236 0.74 -23.71 -4.02
N LYS A 237 0.72 -22.91 -2.95
CA LYS A 237 0.04 -23.24 -1.68
C LYS A 237 -1.48 -23.10 -1.75
N LYS A 238 -2.01 -22.42 -2.79
CA LYS A 238 -3.45 -22.23 -3.03
C LYS A 238 -4.20 -21.59 -1.85
N GLU A 239 -3.55 -20.65 -1.18
CA GLU A 239 -4.09 -19.88 -0.04
C GLU A 239 -4.93 -18.66 -0.49
N PHE A 240 -4.89 -18.30 -1.78
CA PHE A 240 -5.59 -17.14 -2.34
C PHE A 240 -6.26 -17.50 -3.67
N ASN A 241 -7.31 -16.75 -4.04
CA ASN A 241 -7.98 -16.91 -5.34
C ASN A 241 -7.11 -16.38 -6.48
N LYS A 242 -6.71 -15.12 -6.37
CA LYS A 242 -5.77 -14.44 -7.26
C LYS A 242 -4.74 -13.69 -6.43
N MET A 243 -3.54 -13.55 -6.96
CA MET A 243 -2.45 -12.88 -6.27
C MET A 243 -1.67 -11.98 -7.22
N ILE A 244 -1.46 -10.74 -6.80
CA ILE A 244 -0.49 -9.82 -7.39
C ILE A 244 0.63 -9.59 -6.39
N VAL A 245 1.87 -9.58 -6.86
CA VAL A 245 3.03 -9.14 -6.09
C VAL A 245 3.45 -7.76 -6.58
N PHE A 246 3.56 -6.81 -5.65
CA PHE A 246 3.92 -5.42 -5.97
C PHE A 246 5.06 -4.93 -5.08
N SER A 247 6.28 -4.98 -5.60
CA SER A 247 7.47 -4.56 -4.87
C SER A 247 7.87 -3.13 -5.24
N ILE A 248 8.30 -2.35 -4.25
CA ILE A 248 8.84 -1.01 -4.42
C ILE A 248 10.24 -0.98 -3.79
N GLN A 249 11.22 -0.44 -4.48
CA GLN A 249 12.54 -0.16 -3.94
C GLN A 249 12.82 1.34 -3.96
N LYS A 250 13.38 1.85 -2.86
CA LYS A 250 13.85 3.24 -2.76
C LYS A 250 14.99 3.32 -1.76
N ASN A 251 16.01 4.14 -2.02
CA ASN A 251 17.14 4.33 -1.08
C ASN A 251 16.70 4.64 0.36
N THR A 252 15.75 5.57 0.52
CA THR A 252 15.31 6.02 1.85
C THR A 252 13.88 6.57 1.81
N TYR A 253 13.17 6.37 2.92
CA TYR A 253 11.86 6.97 3.18
C TYR A 253 11.95 8.46 3.54
N ILE A 254 13.12 8.91 4.03
CA ILE A 254 13.34 10.27 4.55
C ILE A 254 13.06 11.33 3.48
N LYS A 255 13.52 11.12 2.23
CA LYS A 255 13.27 12.04 1.12
C LYS A 255 11.77 12.30 0.86
N VAL A 256 10.90 11.32 1.14
CA VAL A 256 9.45 11.49 0.98
C VAL A 256 8.89 12.34 2.13
N ILE A 257 9.35 12.10 3.35
CA ILE A 257 8.97 12.90 4.52
C ILE A 257 9.45 14.35 4.39
N ASP A 258 10.68 14.57 3.96
CA ASP A 258 11.25 15.92 3.79
C ASP A 258 10.50 16.69 2.71
N PHE A 259 10.16 16.02 1.60
CA PHE A 259 9.27 16.58 0.59
C PHE A 259 7.94 17.03 1.22
N LEU A 260 7.21 16.13 1.89
CA LEU A 260 5.91 16.46 2.49
C LEU A 260 6.02 17.59 3.54
N LYS A 261 7.09 17.63 4.33
CA LYS A 261 7.33 18.72 5.29
C LYS A 261 7.60 20.05 4.59
N SER A 262 8.45 20.06 3.56
CA SER A 262 8.77 21.28 2.81
C SER A 262 7.55 21.90 2.14
N GLU A 263 6.53 21.11 1.83
CA GLU A 263 5.27 21.60 1.30
C GLU A 263 4.46 22.39 2.34
N LEU A 264 4.74 22.33 3.64
CA LEU A 264 4.12 23.21 4.64
C LEU A 264 4.84 24.56 4.75
N ASP A 265 6.13 24.62 4.43
CA ASP A 265 6.97 25.81 4.68
C ASP A 265 6.86 26.88 3.57
N LYS A 266 6.41 26.52 2.37
CA LYS A 266 6.30 27.38 1.17
C LYS A 266 5.27 28.54 1.24
N GLU A 267 4.72 28.86 2.42
CA GLU A 267 3.81 30.00 2.64
C GLU A 267 4.43 31.10 3.52
N ASN A 268 5.66 30.94 4.01
CA ASN A 268 6.38 32.00 4.72
C ASN A 268 7.31 32.82 3.80
N GLU A 269 7.24 32.61 2.49
CA GLU A 269 7.91 33.38 1.42
C GLU A 269 6.87 34.00 0.49
#